data_AF-A0AAX3MB84-F1
#
_entry.id   AF-A0AAX3MB84-F1
#
_cell.length_a   1.000
_cell.length_b   1.000
_cell.length_c   1.000
_cell.angle_alpha   90.00
_cell.angle_beta   90.00
_cell.angle_gamma   90.00
#
_symmetry.space_group_name_H-M   'P 1'
#
loop_
_entity.id
_entity.type
_entity.pdbx_description
1 polymer ?
#
loop_
_entity_poly.entity_id
_entity_poly.type
_entity_poly.pdbx_seq_one_letter_code
_entity_poly.pdbx_strand_id
1 'polypeptide(L)'
;MITELLLEVKPPKVPLKKLIEKGYIKENQELYAKDGNEKARVLNNGDVFDGVEKLSIHKMSAKILKKSNNNGWDFFYVMNNGKLVLLDDLRYQYDKEINND
;
A
#
# COMPACT_ATOMS: atom_id res chain seq x y z
N MET A 1 -1.70 38.92 0.95
CA MET A 1 -0.94 37.67 1.15
C MET A 1 -1.68 36.59 0.39
N ILE A 2 -1.14 36.17 -0.75
CA ILE A 2 -1.69 35.02 -1.47
C ILE A 2 -1.31 33.82 -0.61
N THR A 3 -2.29 33.25 0.09
CA THR A 3 -2.16 31.95 0.74
C THR A 3 -1.70 30.97 -0.33
N GLU A 4 -0.50 30.42 -0.16
CA GLU A 4 -0.06 29.22 -0.85
C GLU A 4 -1.16 28.17 -0.65
N LEU A 5 -2.05 28.04 -1.63
CA LEU A 5 -2.66 26.77 -1.93
C LEU A 5 -1.45 25.86 -2.20
N LEU A 6 -0.94 25.23 -1.15
CA LEU A 6 -0.15 24.02 -1.25
C LEU A 6 -0.94 23.16 -2.24
N LEU A 7 -0.43 23.01 -3.46
CA LEU A 7 -0.98 22.07 -4.40
C LEU A 7 -1.11 20.75 -3.63
N GLU A 8 -2.33 20.32 -3.34
CA GLU A 8 -2.56 18.96 -2.87
C GLU A 8 -2.05 18.05 -3.99
N VAL A 9 -0.81 17.57 -3.82
CA VAL A 9 -0.21 16.64 -4.76
C VAL A 9 -1.04 15.38 -4.69
N LYS A 10 -1.84 15.16 -5.74
CA LYS A 10 -2.70 14.00 -5.80
C LYS A 10 -1.84 12.74 -5.63
N PRO A 11 -2.28 11.79 -4.80
CA PRO A 11 -1.69 10.47 -4.72
C PRO A 11 -1.42 9.90 -6.13
N PRO A 12 -0.19 9.45 -6.44
CA PRO A 12 0.11 8.82 -7.74
C PRO A 12 -0.71 7.55 -8.01
N LYS A 13 -1.15 7.38 -9.25
CA LYS A 13 -2.03 6.27 -9.66
C LYS A 13 -1.22 5.02 -9.97
N VAL A 14 -0.74 4.34 -8.93
CA VAL A 14 0.07 3.12 -9.05
C VAL A 14 -0.73 1.91 -8.57
N PRO A 15 -0.96 0.89 -9.42
CA PRO A 15 -1.51 -0.40 -8.98
C PRO A 15 -0.51 -1.14 -8.08
N LEU A 16 -0.98 -1.85 -7.05
CA LEU A 16 -0.11 -2.67 -6.18
C LEU A 16 0.75 -3.65 -6.97
N LYS A 17 0.19 -4.24 -8.04
CA LYS A 17 0.90 -5.14 -8.94
C LYS A 17 2.20 -4.54 -9.51
N LYS A 18 2.24 -3.21 -9.76
CA LYS A 18 3.44 -2.55 -10.28
C LYS A 18 4.59 -2.52 -9.26
N LEU A 19 4.26 -2.38 -7.98
CA LEU A 19 5.24 -2.49 -6.90
C LEU A 19 5.82 -3.91 -6.81
N ILE A 20 4.99 -4.93 -7.06
CA ILE A 20 5.44 -6.32 -7.15
C ILE A 20 6.36 -6.54 -8.35
N GLU A 21 5.93 -6.09 -9.54
CA GLU A 21 6.70 -6.22 -10.80
C GLU A 21 8.06 -5.54 -10.74
N LYS A 22 8.22 -4.45 -9.96
CA LYS A 22 9.49 -3.76 -9.74
C LYS A 22 10.28 -4.25 -8.52
N GLY A 23 9.75 -5.22 -7.76
CA GLY A 23 10.46 -5.81 -6.63
C GLY A 23 10.45 -4.98 -5.33
N TYR A 24 9.64 -3.91 -5.26
CA TYR A 24 9.38 -3.18 -4.01
C TYR A 24 8.69 -4.06 -2.97
N ILE A 25 7.88 -4.99 -3.46
CA ILE A 25 7.10 -5.94 -2.68
C ILE A 25 7.27 -7.32 -3.33
N LYS A 26 7.37 -8.37 -2.54
CA LYS A 26 7.47 -9.75 -3.03
C LYS A 26 6.10 -10.43 -2.98
N GLU A 27 5.90 -11.39 -3.87
CA GLU A 27 4.77 -12.31 -3.73
C GLU A 27 4.84 -13.04 -2.38
N ASN A 28 3.67 -13.23 -1.75
CA ASN A 28 3.49 -13.77 -0.40
C ASN A 28 4.08 -12.93 0.74
N GLN A 29 4.60 -11.73 0.47
CA GLN A 29 5.07 -10.84 1.52
C GLN A 29 3.91 -10.43 2.44
N GLU A 30 4.17 -10.44 3.75
CA GLU A 30 3.20 -10.06 4.77
C GLU A 30 2.96 -8.55 4.78
N LEU A 31 1.71 -8.19 4.96
CA LEU A 31 1.22 -6.85 5.22
C LEU A 31 0.79 -6.74 6.67
N TYR A 32 1.22 -5.65 7.30
CA TYR A 32 1.02 -5.35 8.70
C TYR A 32 0.11 -4.13 8.85
N ALA A 33 -0.56 -4.02 10.00
CA ALA A 33 -1.15 -2.76 10.42
C ALA A 33 -0.12 -1.93 11.21
N LYS A 34 -0.48 -0.69 11.56
CA LYS A 34 0.39 0.25 12.32
C LYS A 34 0.86 -0.31 13.67
N ASP A 35 0.11 -1.23 14.26
CA ASP A 35 0.44 -1.91 15.51
C ASP A 35 1.48 -3.04 15.34
N GLY A 36 1.90 -3.33 14.10
CA GLY A 36 2.83 -4.40 13.77
C GLY A 36 2.21 -5.79 13.71
N ASN A 37 0.89 -5.91 13.80
CA ASN A 37 0.21 -7.19 13.62
C ASN A 37 0.07 -7.49 12.11
N GLU A 38 0.46 -8.69 11.71
CA GLU A 38 0.18 -9.22 10.37
C GLU A 38 -1.34 -9.28 10.13
N LYS A 39 -1.75 -8.88 8.93
CA LYS A 39 -3.16 -8.82 8.53
C LYS A 39 -3.47 -9.57 7.23
N ALA A 40 -2.53 -9.61 6.30
CA ALA A 40 -2.71 -10.26 5.01
C ALA A 40 -1.36 -10.52 4.35
N ARG A 41 -1.34 -11.29 3.27
CA ARG A 41 -0.18 -11.46 2.39
C ARG A 41 -0.49 -10.97 0.97
N VAL A 42 0.52 -10.46 0.29
CA VAL A 42 0.41 -9.95 -1.08
C VAL A 42 0.39 -11.11 -2.09
N LEU A 43 -0.50 -11.05 -3.07
CA LEU A 43 -0.57 -12.00 -4.17
C LEU A 43 0.03 -11.39 -5.44
N ASN A 44 0.59 -12.21 -6.32
CA ASN A 44 1.22 -11.77 -7.58
C ASN A 44 0.31 -10.90 -8.48
N ASN A 45 -1.01 -11.08 -8.39
CA ASN A 45 -1.95 -10.29 -9.19
C ASN A 45 -2.23 -8.88 -8.62
N GLY A 46 -1.67 -8.51 -7.47
CA GLY A 46 -1.89 -7.22 -6.80
C GLY A 46 -3.07 -7.16 -5.83
N ASP A 47 -3.71 -8.30 -5.56
CA ASP A 47 -4.63 -8.46 -4.43
C ASP A 47 -3.88 -8.93 -3.17
N VAL A 48 -4.60 -9.00 -2.06
CA VAL A 48 -4.11 -9.49 -0.78
C VAL A 48 -5.04 -10.56 -0.22
N PHE A 49 -4.48 -11.46 0.57
CA PHE A 49 -5.18 -12.60 1.16
C PHE A 49 -4.98 -12.65 2.67
N ASP A 50 -6.06 -12.75 3.44
CA ASP A 50 -6.03 -12.78 4.91
C ASP A 50 -6.14 -14.19 5.51
N GLY A 51 -6.08 -15.24 4.68
CA GLY A 51 -6.38 -16.61 5.11
C GLY A 51 -7.79 -17.08 4.75
N VAL A 52 -8.70 -16.15 4.42
CA VAL A 52 -10.11 -16.44 4.15
C VAL A 52 -10.52 -15.93 2.78
N GLU A 53 -10.25 -14.66 2.48
CA GLU A 53 -10.69 -14.00 1.25
C GLU A 53 -9.55 -13.32 0.51
N LYS A 54 -9.71 -13.21 -0.80
CA LYS A 54 -8.83 -12.46 -1.70
C LYS A 54 -9.50 -11.14 -2.07
N LEU A 55 -8.90 -10.03 -1.69
CA LEU A 55 -9.44 -8.68 -1.88
C LEU A 55 -8.34 -7.70 -2.29
N SER A 56 -8.71 -6.55 -2.85
CA SER A 56 -7.75 -5.44 -2.99
C SER A 56 -7.37 -4.87 -1.61
N ILE A 57 -6.26 -4.13 -1.51
CA ILE A 57 -5.85 -3.47 -0.25
C ILE A 57 -6.92 -2.55 0.33
N HIS A 58 -7.72 -1.90 -0.51
CA HIS A 58 -8.81 -1.02 -0.06
C HIS A 58 -9.95 -1.82 0.57
N LYS A 59 -10.38 -2.90 -0.09
CA LYS A 59 -11.43 -3.77 0.43
C LYS A 59 -10.97 -4.54 1.66
N MET A 60 -9.72 -5.02 1.68
CA MET A 60 -9.15 -5.74 2.81
C MET A 60 -9.04 -4.85 4.05
N SER A 61 -8.49 -3.63 3.91
CA SER A 61 -8.42 -2.70 5.05
C SER A 61 -9.80 -2.27 5.54
N ALA A 62 -10.76 -2.07 4.63
CA ALA A 62 -12.16 -1.80 5.00
C ALA A 62 -12.78 -2.97 5.78
N LYS A 63 -12.59 -4.21 5.33
CA LYS A 63 -13.02 -5.43 6.02
C LYS A 63 -12.44 -5.50 7.45
N ILE A 64 -11.13 -5.31 7.59
CA ILE A 64 -10.44 -5.35 8.90
C ILE A 64 -11.00 -4.28 9.85
N LEU A 65 -11.27 -3.08 9.34
CA LEU A 65 -11.81 -1.96 10.12
C LEU A 65 -13.34 -2.00 10.29
N LYS A 66 -14.04 -2.98 9.70
CA LYS A 66 -15.51 -3.05 9.64
C LYS A 66 -16.14 -1.78 9.05
N LYS A 67 -15.56 -1.26 7.98
CA LYS A 67 -16.03 -0.09 7.23
C LYS A 67 -16.46 -0.48 5.81
N SER A 68 -17.23 0.37 5.15
CA SER A 68 -17.63 0.16 3.74
C SER A 68 -16.48 0.39 2.76
N ASN A 69 -15.57 1.31 3.09
CA ASN A 69 -14.36 1.59 2.33
C ASN A 69 -13.24 2.06 3.27
N ASN A 70 -12.00 2.01 2.79
CA ASN A 70 -10.84 2.56 3.47
C ASN A 70 -9.69 2.76 2.48
N ASN A 71 -8.78 3.71 2.77
CA ASN A 71 -7.53 3.83 2.02
C ASN A 71 -6.55 2.72 2.46
N GLY A 72 -6.31 1.75 1.58
CA GLY A 72 -5.40 0.64 1.86
C GLY A 72 -3.93 1.06 1.87
N TRP A 73 -3.58 2.12 1.14
CA TRP A 73 -2.20 2.62 1.09
C TRP A 73 -1.73 3.16 2.44
N ASP A 74 -2.62 3.88 3.16
CA ASP A 74 -2.33 4.47 4.47
C ASP A 74 -2.54 3.51 5.63
N PHE A 75 -3.05 2.30 5.36
CA PHE A 75 -3.35 1.30 6.38
C PHE A 75 -2.25 0.25 6.50
N PHE A 76 -1.76 -0.23 5.36
CA PHE A 76 -0.83 -1.35 5.33
C PHE A 76 0.63 -0.90 5.38
N TYR A 77 1.42 -1.72 6.05
CA TYR A 77 2.87 -1.62 6.14
C TYR A 77 3.49 -2.92 5.62
N VAL A 78 4.72 -2.83 5.12
CA VAL A 78 5.59 -3.99 4.90
C VAL A 78 6.76 -3.96 5.87
N MET A 79 7.28 -5.13 6.23
CA MET A 79 8.54 -5.23 6.96
C MET A 79 9.70 -5.08 5.98
N ASN A 80 10.55 -4.08 6.18
CA ASN A 80 11.78 -3.87 5.43
C ASN A 80 12.94 -3.62 6.41
N ASN A 81 13.95 -4.48 6.42
CA ASN A 81 15.11 -4.41 7.30
C ASN A 81 14.75 -4.20 8.79
N GLY A 82 13.74 -4.92 9.28
CA GLY A 82 13.26 -4.85 10.67
C GLY A 82 12.44 -3.59 11.00
N LYS A 83 12.08 -2.79 10.00
CA LYS A 83 11.23 -1.60 10.17
C LYS A 83 9.94 -1.74 9.36
N LEU A 84 8.84 -1.27 9.94
CA LEU A 84 7.58 -1.11 9.23
C LEU A 84 7.67 0.10 8.31
N VAL A 85 7.49 -0.12 7.02
CA VAL A 85 7.45 0.91 5.98
C VAL A 85 6.03 1.00 5.45
N LEU A 86 5.47 2.20 5.37
CA LEU A 86 4.11 2.40 4.90
C LEU A 86 4.03 2.01 3.42
N LEU A 87 2.98 1.31 3.03
CA LEU A 87 2.78 0.89 1.65
C LEU A 87 2.67 2.10 0.71
N ASP A 88 2.13 3.22 1.22
CA ASP A 88 2.07 4.48 0.52
C ASP A 88 3.44 5.07 0.16
N ASP A 89 4.44 4.92 1.04
CA ASP A 89 5.80 5.41 0.79
C ASP A 89 6.42 4.70 -0.42
N LEU A 90 6.20 3.38 -0.54
CA LEU A 90 6.68 2.59 -1.69
C LEU A 90 6.03 3.02 -2.99
N ARG A 91 4.74 3.39 -2.92
CA ARG A 91 3.99 3.91 -4.06
C ARG A 91 4.58 5.23 -4.57
N TYR A 92 4.95 6.15 -3.67
CA TYR A 92 5.61 7.40 -4.04
C TYR A 92 7.05 7.17 -4.53
N GLN A 93 7.79 6.23 -3.96
CA GLN A 93 9.13 5.87 -4.45
C GLN A 93 9.08 5.37 -5.90
N TYR A 94 8.17 4.43 -6.19
CA TYR A 94 7.94 3.93 -7.54
C TYR A 94 7.59 5.07 -8.51
N ASP A 95 6.64 5.94 -8.14
CA ASP A 95 6.20 7.02 -9.00
C ASP A 95 7.33 8.01 -9.30
N LYS A 96 8.14 8.33 -8.28
CA LYS A 96 9.32 9.16 -8.42
C LYS A 96 10.37 8.53 -9.35
N GLU A 97 10.58 7.22 -9.28
CA GLU A 97 11.54 6.54 -10.17
C GLU A 97 11.06 6.51 -11.62
N ILE A 98 9.76 6.35 -11.86
CA ILE A 98 9.22 6.21 -13.22
C ILE A 98 8.97 7.56 -13.90
N ASN A 99 8.65 8.61 -13.15
CA ASN A 99 8.35 9.94 -13.71
C ASN A 99 9.55 10.91 -13.70
N ASN A 100 10.72 10.50 -13.18
CA ASN A 100 11.96 11.28 -13.30
C ASN A 100 12.86 10.83 -14.49
N ASP A 101 12.33 9.97 -15.37
CA ASP A 101 12.92 9.62 -16.67
C ASP A 101 12.24 10.37 -17.83
#